data_AF-A0A519NIP9-F1
#
_entry.id   AF-A0A519NIP9-F1
#
_cell.length_a   1.000
_cell.length_b   1.000
_cell.length_c   1.000
_cell.angle_alpha   90.00
_cell.angle_beta   90.00
_cell.angle_gamma   90.00
#
_symmetry.space_group_name_H-M   'P 1'
#
loop_
_entity.id
_entity.type
_entity.pdbx_description
1 polymer ?
#
loop_
_entity_poly.entity_id
_entity_poly.type
_entity_poly.pdbx_seq_one_letter_code
_entity_poly.pdbx_strand_id
1 'polypeptide(L)' 'MTTEEITMHIERALDEIRPFLESDGGNISLIGIEDDKHVKVRLEGACVGCSVNQMTLKAGV' A
#
# COMPACT_ATOMS: atom_id res chain seq x y z
N MET A 1 -17.72 0.13 16.85
CA MET A 1 -17.11 -0.58 15.71
C MET A 1 -15.89 -1.29 16.28
N THR A 2 -15.82 -2.61 16.14
CA THR A 2 -14.70 -3.43 16.61
C THR A 2 -13.58 -3.41 15.56
N THR A 3 -12.33 -3.33 16.01
CA THR A 3 -11.12 -3.24 15.17
C THR A 3 -10.98 -4.39 14.16
N GLU A 4 -11.62 -5.54 14.43
CA GLU A 4 -11.68 -6.70 13.55
C GLU A 4 -12.42 -6.41 12.23
N GLU A 5 -13.55 -5.69 12.28
CA GLU A 5 -14.33 -5.32 11.09
C GLU A 5 -13.54 -4.37 10.18
N ILE A 6 -12.81 -3.44 10.78
CA ILE A 6 -11.98 -2.46 10.06
C ILE A 6 -10.82 -3.16 9.38
N THR A 7 -10.17 -4.11 10.07
CA THR A 7 -9.09 -4.92 9.49
C THR A 7 -9.59 -5.70 8.28
N MET A 8 -10.75 -6.35 8.38
CA MET A 8 -11.34 -7.12 7.28
C MET A 8 -11.71 -6.23 6.09
N HIS A 9 -12.20 -5.00 6.34
CA HIS A 9 -12.52 -4.04 5.29
C HIS A 9 -11.25 -3.54 4.58
N ILE A 10 -10.20 -3.26 5.36
CA ILE A 10 -8.90 -2.83 4.85
C ILE A 10 -8.25 -3.96 4.06
N GLU A 11 -8.26 -5.20 4.55
CA GLU A 11 -7.70 -6.35 3.83
C GLU A 11 -8.40 -6.56 2.49
N ARG A 12 -9.73 -6.48 2.44
CA ARG A 12 -10.46 -6.56 1.16
C ARG A 12 -10.07 -5.44 0.20
N ALA A 13 -9.98 -4.21 0.68
CA ALA A 13 -9.54 -3.08 -0.15
C ALA A 13 -8.10 -3.26 -0.64
N LEU A 14 -7.19 -3.75 0.21
CA LEU A 14 -5.81 -4.04 -0.16
C LEU A 14 -5.73 -5.16 -1.18
N ASP A 15 -6.57 -6.19 -1.07
CA ASP A 15 -6.60 -7.33 -1.99
C ASP A 15 -7.02 -6.92 -3.42
N GLU A 16 -7.92 -5.93 -3.55
CA GLU A 16 -8.27 -5.35 -4.86
C GLU A 16 -7.11 -4.57 -5.49
N ILE A 17 -6.21 -4.01 -4.68
CA ILE A 17 -5.08 -3.18 -5.13
C ILE A 17 -3.80 -4.02 -5.36
N ARG A 18 -3.66 -5.17 -4.68
CA ARG A 18 -2.55 -6.13 -4.87
C ARG A 18 -2.27 -6.48 -6.33
N PRO A 19 -3.24 -6.87 -7.18
CA PRO A 19 -2.95 -7.23 -8.57
C PRO A 19 -2.39 -6.06 -9.38
N PHE A 20 -2.80 -4.81 -9.06
CA PHE A 20 -2.23 -3.62 -9.68
C PHE A 20 -0.78 -3.40 -9.22
N LEU A 21 -0.52 -3.56 -7.92
CA LEU A 21 0.83 -3.44 -7.37
C LEU A 21 1.74 -4.54 -7.91
N GLU A 22 1.30 -5.80 -7.96
CA GLU A 22 2.05 -6.92 -8.52
C GLU A 22 2.33 -6.72 -10.01
N SER A 23 1.39 -6.15 -10.77
CA SER A 23 1.60 -5.77 -12.17
C SER A 23 2.67 -4.68 -12.32
N ASP A 24 2.78 -3.76 -11.36
CA ASP A 24 3.85 -2.76 -11.27
C ASP A 24 5.16 -3.32 -10.68
N GLY A 25 5.21 -4.62 -10.34
CA GLY A 25 6.35 -5.26 -9.69
C GLY A 25 6.50 -4.91 -8.21
N GLY A 26 5.46 -4.34 -7.61
CA GLY A 26 5.26 -4.04 -6.21
C GLY A 26 4.43 -5.08 -5.45
N ASN A 27 4.27 -4.87 -4.15
CA ASN A 27 3.38 -5.58 -3.24
C ASN A 27 3.05 -4.66 -2.05
N ILE A 28 2.01 -4.97 -1.28
CA ILE A 28 1.61 -4.24 -0.09
C ILE A 28 1.28 -5.20 1.06
N SER A 29 1.87 -4.91 2.21
CA SER A 29 1.71 -5.67 3.45
C SER A 29 1.13 -4.75 4.54
N LEU A 30 0.03 -5.16 5.17
CA LEU A 30 -0.55 -4.46 6.31
C LEU A 30 0.32 -4.71 7.56
N ILE A 31 0.84 -3.64 8.17
CA ILE A 31 1.73 -3.71 9.35
C ILE A 31 0.94 -3.55 10.64
N GLY A 32 -0.14 -2.78 10.62
CA GLY A 32 -1.01 -2.61 11.78
C GLY A 32 -1.95 -1.42 11.61
N ILE A 33 -2.91 -1.32 12.52
CA ILE A 33 -3.88 -0.23 12.57
C ILE A 33 -3.77 0.41 13.95
N GLU A 34 -3.51 1.71 14.01
CA GLU A 34 -3.49 2.51 15.23
C GLU A 34 -4.77 3.35 15.35
N ASP A 35 -5.37 3.32 16.54
CA ASP A 35 -6.55 4.11 16.92
C ASP A 35 -7.75 4.00 15.97
N ASP A 36 -7.89 2.87 15.26
CA ASP A 36 -8.93 2.62 14.25
C ASP A 36 -9.03 3.72 13.16
N LYS A 37 -7.99 4.55 13.03
CA LYS A 37 -7.94 5.72 12.14
C LYS A 37 -6.68 5.78 11.30
N HIS A 38 -5.58 5.19 11.78
CA HIS A 38 -4.30 5.21 11.10
C HIS A 38 -3.91 3.80 10.67
N VAL A 39 -3.82 3.58 9.37
CA VAL A 39 -3.43 2.28 8.80
C VAL A 39 -1.96 2.36 8.39
N LYS A 40 -1.12 1.52 9.01
CA LYS A 40 0.28 1.37 8.64
C LYS A 40 0.40 0.23 7.64
N VAL A 41 0.82 0.57 6.43
CA VAL A 41 1.13 -0.39 5.37
C VAL A 41 2.59 -0.27 4.96
N ARG A 42 3.17 -1.37 4.52
CA ARG A 42 4.50 -1.43 3.94
C ARG A 42 4.35 -1.81 2.49
N LEU A 43 4.85 -0.93 1.63
CA LEU A 43 5.01 -1.23 0.22
C LEU A 43 6.31 -2.02 0.05
N GLU A 44 6.21 -3.16 -0.62
CA GLU A 44 7.32 -4.02 -0.99
C GLU A 44 7.44 -4.05 -2.52
N GLY A 45 8.61 -4.37 -3.07
CA GLY A 45 8.81 -4.55 -4.51
C GLY A 45 9.64 -3.48 -5.23
N ALA A 46 9.56 -3.46 -6.56
CA ALA A 46 10.62 -3.04 -7.47
C ALA A 46 10.92 -1.53 -7.51
N CYS A 47 10.01 -0.68 -7.04
CA CYS A 47 10.23 0.77 -7.03
C CYS A 47 11.14 1.27 -5.90
N VAL A 48 11.68 0.41 -5.05
CA VAL A 48 12.72 0.79 -4.07
C VAL A 48 14.11 0.87 -4.74
N GLY A 49 14.28 0.31 -5.94
CA GLY A 49 15.56 0.24 -6.65
C GLY A 49 15.54 0.76 -8.09
N CYS A 50 14.40 1.21 -8.61
CA CYS A 50 14.40 1.85 -9.92
C CYS A 50 14.94 3.27 -9.77
N SER A 51 16.18 3.48 -10.21
CA SER A 51 16.81 4.78 -10.47
C SER A 51 16.06 5.57 -11.54
N VAL A 52 14.74 5.71 -11.44
CA VAL A 52 14.01 6.75 -12.15
C VAL A 52 14.33 8.05 -11.44
N ASN A 53 15.38 8.68 -11.96
CA ASN A 53 15.75 10.08 -11.79
C ASN A 53 14.65 10.86 -11.09
N GLN A 54 14.94 11.36 -9.89
CA GLN A 54 14.07 12.08 -8.94
C GLN A 54 13.38 13.34 -9.50
N MET A 55 13.36 13.55 -10.82
CA MET A 55 12.89 14.77 -11.47
C MET A 55 11.48 14.65 -12.07
N THR A 56 11.01 13.47 -12.50
CA THR A 56 9.78 13.37 -13.32
C THR A 56 8.48 13.16 -12.53
N LEU A 57 8.50 12.54 -11.35
CA LEU A 57 7.26 12.22 -10.62
C LEU A 57 6.68 13.40 -9.82
N LYS A 58 7.38 14.54 -9.70
CA LYS A 58 6.90 15.73 -8.98
C LYS A 58 5.85 16.56 -9.74
N ALA A 59 5.66 16.31 -11.03
CA ALA A 59 4.72 17.07 -11.86
C ALA A 59 3.34 16.38 -12.02
N GLY A 60 3.20 15.13 -11.58
CA GLY A 60 2.00 14.32 -11.81
C GLY A 60 1.16 14.02 -10.58
N VAL A 61 1.66 14.31 -9.37
CA VAL A 61 0.93 14.20 -8.10
C VAL A 61 0.79 15.56 -7.46
#